data_AF-A0A1I7GS59-F1
#
_entry.id   AF-A0A1I7GS59-F1
#
_cell.length_a   1.000
_cell.length_b   1.000
_cell.length_c   1.000
_cell.angle_alpha   90.00
_cell.angle_beta   90.00
_cell.angle_gamma   90.00
#
_symmetry.space_group_name_H-M   'P 1'
#
loop_
_entity.id
_entity.type
_entity.pdbx_description
1 polymer ?
#
loop_
_entity_poly.entity_id
_entity_poly.type
_entity_poly.pdbx_seq_one_letter_code
_entity_poly.pdbx_strand_id
1 'polypeptide(L)'
;MGVLEDLLRDIPLPKMAPVRQKFAAERVDDVAGAVHRAIAEAGVDARIRTGAKVAIGVGSRGIANLPVLVRAVVERVKQRGADPFIVPAMGSHGGATADGQRAMLEHLGVTEETVGAPVRATMEVVQAGVSAGGLPLYVDAYAAKADGIIVINRIKPHTSFRGTVESGLIKMLVIGLGKQKGAETAHARGFDHMARHLLDLSAALIERLPVWFGVGVLENAYDQTARVVAVPAERLHEVEPALLNEARRLMPKILVRDPDVLVVDEIGKDISGVGMDPNVTGRYPNQLVQPDIRIGKVCVLRLTEKTDGNAAGVGLADVTTAALEARIDRVKGYANSLTSTTMTSIKLPMVLPTDRLAIQAAIKTCNCPDLAQARVVRIRNTLNLEQIWVSESLLPEVAAHERMEVLGPAEPMRFTEAGDLIFE
;
A
#
# COMPACT_ATOMS: atom_id res chain seq x y z
N MET A 1 25.77 11.73 31.30
CA MET A 1 24.52 11.17 30.75
C MET A 1 23.55 12.31 30.55
N GLY A 2 22.83 12.30 29.43
CA GLY A 2 21.82 13.32 29.12
C GLY A 2 20.53 13.07 29.92
N VAL A 3 19.73 14.12 30.13
CA VAL A 3 18.45 14.05 30.86
C VAL A 3 17.53 12.94 30.33
N LEU A 4 17.53 12.70 29.01
CA LEU A 4 16.74 11.64 28.39
C LEU A 4 17.19 10.23 28.79
N GLU A 5 18.50 10.00 28.89
CA GLU A 5 19.05 8.71 29.30
C GLU A 5 18.67 8.42 30.75
N ASP A 6 18.73 9.43 31.62
CA ASP A 6 18.35 9.30 33.03
C ASP A 6 16.85 9.02 33.20
N LEU A 7 15.99 9.66 32.41
CA LEU A 7 14.53 9.43 32.46
C LEU A 7 14.10 8.04 31.97
N LEU A 8 14.92 7.40 31.14
CA LEU A 8 14.61 6.15 30.45
C LEU A 8 15.40 4.94 30.95
N ARG A 9 16.52 5.15 31.67
CA ARG A 9 17.46 4.12 32.12
C ARG A 9 16.78 2.90 32.74
N ASP A 10 15.86 3.15 33.67
CA ASP A 10 15.24 2.11 34.50
C ASP A 10 13.93 1.56 33.90
N ILE A 11 13.61 1.92 32.66
CA ILE A 11 12.41 1.41 31.99
C ILE A 11 12.67 -0.02 31.52
N PRO A 12 11.86 -0.99 32.00
CA PRO A 12 12.08 -2.40 31.68
C PRO A 12 11.86 -2.66 30.19
N LEU A 13 12.69 -3.52 29.63
CA LEU A 13 12.50 -4.12 28.31
C LEU A 13 12.08 -5.57 28.53
N PRO A 14 10.87 -5.98 28.10
CA PRO A 14 10.40 -7.34 28.32
C PRO A 14 11.24 -8.33 27.51
N LYS A 15 11.28 -9.57 27.97
CA LYS A 15 11.73 -10.67 27.12
C LYS A 15 10.73 -10.86 25.98
N MET A 16 11.25 -11.18 24.80
CA MET A 16 10.47 -11.33 23.57
C MET A 16 10.55 -12.78 23.07
N ALA A 17 9.40 -13.34 22.70
CA ALA A 17 9.34 -14.66 22.08
C ALA A 17 8.97 -14.53 20.59
N PRO A 18 9.59 -15.32 19.71
CA PRO A 18 9.20 -15.38 18.31
C PRO A 18 7.88 -16.16 18.16
N VAL A 19 6.96 -15.62 17.37
CA VAL A 19 5.62 -16.17 17.15
C VAL A 19 5.30 -16.21 15.66
N ARG A 20 4.77 -17.35 15.20
CA ARG A 20 4.19 -17.48 13.87
C ARG A 20 2.68 -17.25 13.92
N GLN A 21 2.18 -16.32 13.11
CA GLN A 21 0.78 -16.11 12.81
C GLN A 21 0.41 -16.84 11.52
N LYS A 22 -0.69 -17.60 11.53
CA LYS A 22 -1.20 -18.36 10.38
C LYS A 22 -2.34 -17.59 9.72
N PHE A 23 -2.23 -17.38 8.41
CA PHE A 23 -3.24 -16.69 7.61
C PHE A 23 -3.71 -17.56 6.45
N ALA A 24 -4.78 -17.11 5.79
CA ALA A 24 -5.22 -17.67 4.51
C ALA A 24 -4.07 -17.59 3.49
N ALA A 25 -3.73 -18.73 2.88
CA ALA A 25 -2.57 -18.90 2.02
C ALA A 25 -2.94 -19.26 0.57
N GLU A 26 -4.23 -19.23 0.23
CA GLU A 26 -4.72 -19.47 -1.12
C GLU A 26 -3.98 -18.57 -2.11
N ARG A 27 -3.47 -19.19 -3.18
CA ARG A 27 -2.73 -18.50 -4.24
C ARG A 27 -3.05 -19.11 -5.60
N VAL A 28 -2.81 -18.33 -6.64
CA VAL A 28 -2.84 -18.74 -8.03
C VAL A 28 -1.44 -19.16 -8.45
N ASP A 29 -1.24 -20.44 -8.77
CA ASP A 29 0.05 -20.93 -9.25
C ASP A 29 0.30 -20.55 -10.73
N ASP A 30 -0.72 -20.68 -11.59
CA ASP A 30 -0.67 -20.24 -13.00
C ASP A 30 -1.37 -18.89 -13.18
N VAL A 31 -0.60 -17.81 -12.96
CA VAL A 31 -1.09 -16.43 -13.04
C VAL A 31 -1.50 -16.04 -14.45
N ALA A 32 -0.74 -16.46 -15.48
CA ALA A 32 -1.06 -16.12 -16.87
C ALA A 32 -2.37 -16.77 -17.32
N GLY A 33 -2.55 -18.06 -17.05
CA GLY A 33 -3.81 -18.74 -17.33
C GLY A 33 -4.97 -18.18 -16.51
N ALA A 34 -4.76 -17.72 -15.28
CA ALA A 34 -5.80 -17.06 -14.50
C ALA A 34 -6.26 -15.73 -15.11
N VAL A 35 -5.33 -14.93 -15.66
CA VAL A 35 -5.69 -13.73 -16.42
C VAL A 35 -6.54 -14.08 -17.63
N HIS A 36 -6.13 -15.06 -18.44
CA HIS A 36 -6.89 -15.46 -19.62
C HIS A 36 -8.27 -16.01 -19.28
N ARG A 37 -8.39 -16.84 -18.23
CA ARG A 37 -9.68 -17.35 -17.74
C ARG A 37 -10.57 -16.19 -17.27
N ALA A 38 -10.03 -15.28 -16.47
CA ALA A 38 -10.79 -14.14 -15.96
C ALA A 38 -11.34 -13.25 -17.10
N ILE A 39 -10.53 -12.96 -18.12
CA ILE A 39 -10.96 -12.19 -19.30
C ILE A 39 -12.06 -12.93 -20.08
N ALA A 40 -11.91 -14.24 -20.28
CA ALA A 40 -12.88 -15.06 -21.01
C ALA A 40 -14.22 -15.18 -20.26
N GLU A 41 -14.17 -15.48 -18.96
CA GLU A 41 -15.36 -15.60 -18.09
C GLU A 41 -16.12 -14.29 -17.98
N ALA A 42 -15.41 -13.15 -17.98
CA ALA A 42 -16.04 -11.83 -18.00
C ALA A 42 -16.66 -11.46 -19.37
N GLY A 43 -16.40 -12.24 -20.42
CA GLY A 43 -16.91 -12.00 -21.78
C GLY A 43 -16.36 -10.72 -22.43
N VAL A 44 -15.26 -10.16 -21.93
CA VAL A 44 -14.73 -8.87 -22.39
C VAL A 44 -13.83 -8.98 -23.62
N ASP A 45 -13.47 -10.20 -24.03
CA ASP A 45 -12.70 -10.49 -25.25
C ASP A 45 -13.33 -9.92 -26.53
N ALA A 46 -14.67 -9.88 -26.57
CA ALA A 46 -15.42 -9.35 -27.70
C ALA A 46 -15.23 -7.84 -27.89
N ARG A 47 -14.77 -7.11 -26.85
CA ARG A 47 -14.48 -5.67 -26.93
C ARG A 47 -13.18 -5.36 -27.66
N ILE A 48 -12.24 -6.31 -27.67
CA ILE A 48 -10.94 -6.14 -28.30
C ILE A 48 -11.11 -6.28 -29.80
N ARG A 49 -11.10 -5.14 -30.50
CA ARG A 49 -11.25 -5.04 -31.96
C ARG A 49 -9.90 -5.19 -32.65
N THR A 50 -9.87 -5.93 -33.75
CA THR A 50 -8.66 -6.05 -34.59
C THR A 50 -8.22 -4.67 -35.09
N GLY A 51 -6.92 -4.40 -35.03
CA GLY A 51 -6.30 -3.13 -35.43
C GLY A 51 -6.42 -1.98 -34.41
N ALA A 52 -7.19 -2.17 -33.33
CA ALA A 52 -7.37 -1.14 -32.30
C ALA A 52 -6.06 -0.88 -31.53
N LYS A 53 -5.75 0.39 -31.26
CA LYS A 53 -4.67 0.79 -30.35
C LYS A 53 -5.18 0.75 -28.92
N VAL A 54 -4.56 -0.06 -28.06
CA VAL A 54 -5.07 -0.34 -26.71
C VAL A 54 -4.09 0.15 -25.66
N ALA A 55 -4.51 1.12 -24.85
CA ALA A 55 -3.75 1.57 -23.70
C ALA A 55 -3.98 0.64 -22.51
N ILE A 56 -2.91 0.10 -21.93
CA ILE A 56 -2.94 -0.71 -20.72
C ILE A 56 -2.30 0.08 -19.58
N GLY A 57 -3.14 0.58 -18.66
CA GLY A 57 -2.72 1.34 -17.49
C GLY A 57 -2.15 0.44 -16.39
N VAL A 58 -0.90 0.67 -16.00
CA VAL A 58 -0.21 -0.10 -14.95
C VAL A 58 0.24 0.83 -13.83
N GLY A 59 -0.07 0.45 -12.60
CA GLY A 59 0.22 1.23 -11.39
C GLY A 59 1.67 1.15 -10.92
N SER A 60 1.95 1.86 -9.83
CA SER A 60 3.25 1.99 -9.16
C SER A 60 3.46 1.03 -7.99
N ARG A 61 2.53 0.11 -7.74
CA ARG A 61 2.57 -0.76 -6.57
C ARG A 61 3.21 -2.09 -6.92
N GLY A 62 3.99 -2.62 -5.99
CA GLY A 62 4.36 -4.04 -5.99
C GLY A 62 3.09 -4.86 -5.97
N ILE A 63 2.89 -5.64 -7.02
CA ILE A 63 1.89 -6.69 -7.11
C ILE A 63 2.68 -7.95 -7.42
N ALA A 64 2.40 -9.03 -6.69
CA ALA A 64 3.02 -10.31 -6.96
C ALA A 64 2.83 -10.68 -8.43
N ASN A 65 3.92 -11.04 -9.12
CA ASN A 65 3.89 -11.44 -10.52
C ASN A 65 3.39 -10.35 -11.50
N LEU A 66 3.54 -9.05 -11.18
CA LEU A 66 3.10 -7.96 -12.04
C LEU A 66 3.55 -8.10 -13.51
N PRO A 67 4.83 -8.42 -13.83
CA PRO A 67 5.24 -8.59 -15.23
C PRO A 67 4.47 -9.70 -15.95
N VAL A 68 4.16 -10.81 -15.26
CA VAL A 68 3.39 -11.93 -15.81
C VAL A 68 1.94 -11.53 -16.03
N LEU A 69 1.32 -10.82 -15.07
CA LEU A 69 -0.04 -10.28 -15.20
C LEU A 69 -0.16 -9.36 -16.42
N VAL A 70 0.76 -8.39 -16.53
CA VAL A 70 0.76 -7.42 -17.63
C VAL A 70 1.01 -8.12 -18.97
N ARG A 71 1.99 -9.03 -19.03
CA ARG A 71 2.28 -9.80 -20.24
C ARG A 71 1.06 -10.61 -20.70
N ALA A 72 0.38 -11.31 -19.79
CA ALA A 72 -0.79 -12.12 -20.15
C ALA A 72 -1.95 -11.26 -20.70
N VAL A 73 -2.15 -10.05 -20.18
CA VAL A 73 -3.11 -9.09 -20.76
C VAL A 73 -2.66 -8.65 -22.16
N VAL A 74 -1.39 -8.28 -22.33
CA VAL A 74 -0.81 -7.89 -23.64
C VAL A 74 -0.96 -9.00 -24.67
N GLU A 75 -0.61 -10.24 -24.32
CA GLU A 75 -0.73 -11.42 -25.18
C GLU A 75 -2.18 -11.63 -25.61
N ARG A 76 -3.14 -11.49 -24.67
CA ARG A 76 -4.56 -11.63 -25.00
C ARG A 76 -5.03 -10.55 -25.97
N VAL A 77 -4.60 -9.30 -25.79
CA VAL A 77 -4.90 -8.19 -26.70
C VAL A 77 -4.32 -8.45 -28.10
N LYS A 78 -3.07 -8.92 -28.19
CA LYS A 78 -2.42 -9.29 -29.46
C LYS A 78 -3.08 -10.48 -30.15
N GLN A 79 -3.51 -11.50 -29.41
CA GLN A 79 -4.24 -12.65 -29.95
C GLN A 79 -5.55 -12.26 -30.64
N ARG A 80 -6.17 -11.14 -30.23
CA ARG A 80 -7.37 -10.56 -30.86
C ARG A 80 -7.03 -9.61 -32.03
N GLY A 81 -5.74 -9.46 -32.35
CA GLY A 81 -5.23 -8.66 -33.46
C GLY A 81 -5.17 -7.16 -33.18
N ALA A 82 -5.18 -6.73 -31.92
CA ALA A 82 -5.03 -5.33 -31.51
C ALA A 82 -3.56 -4.98 -31.20
N ASP A 83 -3.26 -3.67 -31.12
CA ASP A 83 -1.93 -3.10 -30.88
C ASP A 83 -1.84 -2.51 -29.45
N PRO A 84 -1.36 -3.27 -28.45
CA PRO A 84 -1.27 -2.80 -27.08
C PRO A 84 -0.03 -1.93 -26.84
N PHE A 85 -0.17 -0.96 -25.94
CA PHE A 85 0.93 -0.22 -25.34
C PHE A 85 0.67 0.04 -23.86
N ILE A 86 1.73 0.09 -23.07
CA ILE A 86 1.65 0.32 -21.63
C ILE A 86 1.69 1.82 -21.34
N VAL A 87 0.83 2.26 -20.42
CA VAL A 87 0.81 3.62 -19.88
C VAL A 87 1.05 3.56 -18.37
N PRO A 88 2.03 4.28 -17.82
CA PRO A 88 2.19 4.41 -16.38
C PRO A 88 0.98 5.16 -15.78
N ALA A 89 0.15 4.46 -15.00
CA ALA A 89 -1.08 4.98 -14.42
C ALA A 89 -0.92 5.14 -12.90
N MET A 90 -0.15 6.14 -12.47
CA MET A 90 0.32 6.19 -11.08
C MET A 90 0.19 7.56 -10.39
N GLY A 91 -0.65 8.45 -10.92
CA GLY A 91 -0.91 9.75 -10.31
C GLY A 91 0.36 10.61 -10.22
N SER A 92 0.76 11.01 -9.02
CA SER A 92 1.97 11.79 -8.74
C SER A 92 3.22 10.95 -8.40
N HIS A 93 3.13 9.62 -8.47
CA HIS A 93 4.30 8.76 -8.24
C HIS A 93 5.38 8.96 -9.31
N GLY A 94 6.59 8.47 -9.03
CA GLY A 94 7.75 8.64 -9.92
C GLY A 94 8.18 10.11 -10.01
N GLY A 95 8.04 10.88 -8.93
CA GLY A 95 8.37 12.31 -8.91
C GLY A 95 7.47 13.18 -9.80
N ALA A 96 6.33 12.65 -10.27
CA ALA A 96 5.45 13.31 -11.24
C ALA A 96 6.17 13.73 -12.54
N THR A 97 7.15 12.94 -12.98
CA THR A 97 7.83 13.10 -14.29
C THR A 97 7.63 11.86 -15.14
N ALA A 98 7.67 12.01 -16.47
CA ALA A 98 7.52 10.88 -17.39
C ALA A 98 8.65 9.84 -17.17
N ASP A 99 9.89 10.30 -17.03
CA ASP A 99 11.05 9.43 -16.81
C ASP A 99 10.98 8.72 -15.46
N GLY A 100 10.57 9.41 -14.40
CA GLY A 100 10.44 8.79 -13.08
C GLY A 100 9.30 7.77 -13.03
N GLN A 101 8.20 7.98 -13.75
CA GLN A 101 7.15 6.96 -13.88
C GLN A 101 7.59 5.76 -14.73
N ARG A 102 8.39 5.98 -15.78
CA ARG A 102 9.00 4.91 -16.59
C ARG A 102 9.97 4.07 -15.74
N ALA A 103 10.91 4.71 -15.06
CA ALA A 103 11.88 4.04 -14.18
C ALA A 103 11.19 3.24 -13.07
N MET A 104 10.04 3.73 -12.56
CA MET A 104 9.25 3.00 -11.59
C MET A 104 8.63 1.71 -12.16
N LEU A 105 8.13 1.71 -13.39
CA LEU A 105 7.67 0.47 -14.05
C LEU A 105 8.82 -0.50 -14.30
N GLU A 106 9.98 0.00 -14.73
CA GLU A 106 11.19 -0.80 -14.94
C GLU A 106 11.63 -1.50 -13.65
N HIS A 107 11.63 -0.78 -12.51
CA HIS A 107 11.91 -1.36 -11.20
C HIS A 107 10.92 -2.45 -10.79
N LEU A 108 9.67 -2.35 -11.23
CA LEU A 108 8.63 -3.36 -11.02
C LEU A 108 8.69 -4.51 -12.04
N GLY A 109 9.71 -4.52 -12.92
CA GLY A 109 9.92 -5.53 -13.95
C GLY A 109 9.01 -5.38 -15.17
N VAL A 110 8.33 -4.25 -15.33
CA VAL A 110 7.45 -3.95 -16.48
C VAL A 110 8.24 -3.13 -17.50
N THR A 111 8.84 -3.83 -18.47
CA THR A 111 9.58 -3.25 -19.59
C THR A 111 9.01 -3.77 -20.91
N GLU A 112 9.36 -3.13 -22.02
CA GLU A 112 8.92 -3.59 -23.34
C GLU A 112 9.35 -5.03 -23.63
N GLU A 113 10.55 -5.42 -23.20
CA GLU A 113 11.06 -6.78 -23.34
C GLU A 113 10.25 -7.78 -22.49
N THR A 114 9.95 -7.46 -21.23
CA THR A 114 9.32 -8.43 -20.32
C THR A 114 7.84 -8.65 -20.60
N VAL A 115 7.14 -7.62 -21.11
CA VAL A 115 5.69 -7.67 -21.37
C VAL A 115 5.32 -7.71 -22.86
N GLY A 116 6.29 -7.45 -23.74
CA GLY A 116 6.11 -7.47 -25.19
C GLY A 116 5.32 -6.29 -25.75
N ALA A 117 5.21 -5.15 -25.05
CA ALA A 117 4.50 -3.97 -25.55
C ALA A 117 5.25 -2.68 -25.17
N PRO A 118 5.24 -1.65 -26.03
CA PRO A 118 5.99 -0.42 -25.78
C PRO A 118 5.44 0.32 -24.55
N VAL A 119 6.35 0.87 -23.74
CA VAL A 119 6.00 1.72 -22.59
C VAL A 119 5.99 3.19 -23.02
N ARG A 120 4.82 3.82 -22.95
CA ARG A 120 4.59 5.23 -23.31
C ARG A 120 4.27 6.04 -22.05
N ALA A 121 5.29 6.75 -21.54
CA ALA A 121 5.17 7.60 -20.37
C ALA A 121 4.98 9.07 -20.78
N THR A 122 4.01 9.73 -20.16
CA THR A 122 3.82 11.18 -20.22
C THR A 122 3.16 11.67 -18.92
N MET A 123 3.32 12.97 -18.64
CA MET A 123 2.56 13.68 -17.62
C MET A 123 1.49 14.60 -18.24
N GLU A 124 1.47 14.72 -19.56
CA GLU A 124 0.43 15.45 -20.28
C GLU A 124 -0.91 14.76 -20.11
N VAL A 125 -1.94 15.57 -19.86
CA VAL A 125 -3.31 15.12 -19.70
C VAL A 125 -4.25 15.84 -20.65
N VAL A 126 -5.26 15.13 -21.12
CA VAL A 126 -6.41 15.70 -21.83
C VAL A 126 -7.55 15.89 -20.83
N GLN A 127 -8.22 17.04 -20.88
CA GLN A 127 -9.46 17.24 -20.15
C GLN A 127 -10.61 16.58 -20.92
N ALA A 128 -11.00 15.38 -20.52
CA ALA A 128 -12.02 14.58 -21.22
C ALA A 128 -13.46 15.08 -20.97
N GLY A 129 -13.65 15.99 -20.01
CA GLY A 129 -14.96 16.56 -19.70
C GLY A 129 -15.06 17.06 -18.27
N VAL A 130 -16.27 17.05 -17.75
CA VAL A 130 -16.61 17.42 -16.36
C VAL A 130 -17.61 16.38 -15.83
N SER A 131 -17.45 15.97 -14.57
CA SER A 131 -18.36 15.03 -13.89
C SER A 131 -19.69 15.69 -13.52
N ALA A 132 -20.66 14.89 -13.06
CA ALA A 132 -21.94 15.43 -12.58
C ALA A 132 -21.76 16.31 -11.33
N GLY A 133 -20.76 16.00 -10.49
CA GLY A 133 -20.34 16.82 -9.36
C GLY A 133 -19.53 18.08 -9.72
N GLY A 134 -19.34 18.37 -11.01
CA GLY A 134 -18.64 19.57 -11.48
C GLY A 134 -17.12 19.49 -11.44
N LEU A 135 -16.54 18.29 -11.30
CA LEU A 135 -15.09 18.10 -11.25
C LEU A 135 -14.52 17.84 -12.65
N PRO A 136 -13.40 18.46 -13.04
CA PRO A 136 -12.78 18.22 -14.35
C PRO A 136 -12.23 16.79 -14.46
N LEU A 137 -12.45 16.16 -15.60
CA LEU A 137 -11.95 14.80 -15.90
C LEU A 137 -10.61 14.92 -16.61
N TYR A 138 -9.54 14.40 -16.02
CA TYR A 138 -8.23 14.34 -16.66
C TYR A 138 -7.86 12.89 -16.98
N VAL A 139 -7.22 12.69 -18.13
CA VAL A 139 -6.72 11.39 -18.58
C VAL A 139 -5.40 11.57 -19.32
N ASP A 140 -4.48 10.63 -19.14
CA ASP A 140 -3.22 10.52 -19.88
C ASP A 140 -3.41 10.76 -21.39
N ALA A 141 -2.55 11.59 -21.99
CA ALA A 141 -2.70 12.01 -23.38
C ALA A 141 -2.55 10.86 -24.41
N TYR A 142 -1.84 9.77 -24.09
CA TYR A 142 -1.80 8.58 -24.94
C TYR A 142 -3.05 7.73 -24.75
N ALA A 143 -3.50 7.51 -23.51
CA ALA A 143 -4.72 6.77 -23.22
C ALA A 143 -5.96 7.45 -23.82
N ALA A 144 -6.01 8.79 -23.81
CA ALA A 144 -7.08 9.58 -24.40
C ALA A 144 -7.25 9.38 -25.92
N LYS A 145 -6.17 8.98 -26.61
CA LYS A 145 -6.12 8.76 -28.06
C LYS A 145 -6.24 7.28 -28.43
N ALA A 146 -6.36 6.39 -27.44
CA ALA A 146 -6.49 4.96 -27.67
C ALA A 146 -7.92 4.60 -28.10
N ASP A 147 -8.05 3.53 -28.88
CA ASP A 147 -9.35 2.96 -29.27
C ASP A 147 -9.96 2.11 -28.14
N GLY A 148 -9.13 1.72 -27.16
CA GLY A 148 -9.50 0.94 -25.99
C GLY A 148 -8.58 1.21 -24.80
N ILE A 149 -9.15 1.24 -23.60
CA ILE A 149 -8.43 1.40 -22.35
C ILE A 149 -8.70 0.19 -21.46
N ILE A 150 -7.61 -0.43 -20.97
CA ILE A 150 -7.62 -1.48 -19.95
C ILE A 150 -6.79 -0.98 -18.76
N VAL A 151 -7.23 -1.23 -17.53
CA VAL A 151 -6.43 -0.92 -16.34
C VAL A 151 -6.14 -2.17 -15.53
N ILE A 152 -4.94 -2.25 -14.96
CA ILE A 152 -4.52 -3.36 -14.09
C ILE A 152 -4.22 -2.78 -12.72
N ASN A 153 -4.84 -3.30 -11.67
CA ASN A 153 -4.52 -2.88 -10.31
C ASN A 153 -4.87 -3.94 -9.26
N ARG A 154 -4.20 -3.83 -8.11
CA ARG A 154 -4.60 -4.52 -6.88
C ARG A 154 -5.79 -3.81 -6.24
N ILE A 155 -6.74 -4.59 -5.76
CA ILE A 155 -7.85 -4.11 -4.93
C ILE A 155 -7.46 -4.28 -3.46
N LYS A 156 -7.43 -3.19 -2.70
CA LYS A 156 -6.98 -3.20 -1.29
C LYS A 156 -7.61 -2.03 -0.50
N PRO A 157 -7.87 -2.21 0.80
CA PRO A 157 -8.21 -1.11 1.69
C PRO A 157 -7.21 0.06 1.61
N HIS A 158 -7.73 1.27 1.53
CA HIS A 158 -6.97 2.49 1.55
C HIS A 158 -6.45 2.79 2.95
N THR A 159 -5.35 3.52 2.99
CA THR A 159 -4.64 3.90 4.21
C THR A 159 -5.11 5.23 4.81
N SER A 160 -6.17 5.85 4.28
CA SER A 160 -6.51 7.25 4.60
C SER A 160 -8.01 7.59 4.54
N PHE A 161 -8.85 6.70 4.03
CA PHE A 161 -10.30 6.90 4.00
C PHE A 161 -11.02 5.54 3.97
N ARG A 162 -12.34 5.60 4.15
CA ARG A 162 -13.25 4.45 4.00
C ARG A 162 -14.35 4.76 3.01
N GLY A 163 -14.71 3.76 2.20
CA GLY A 163 -15.77 3.88 1.21
C GLY A 163 -16.25 2.54 0.68
N THR A 164 -17.28 2.59 -0.16
CA THR A 164 -17.71 1.45 -0.97
C THR A 164 -16.65 1.06 -1.99
N VAL A 165 -15.82 2.02 -2.42
CA VAL A 165 -14.64 1.84 -3.26
C VAL A 165 -13.44 2.53 -2.62
N GLU A 166 -12.25 1.94 -2.77
CA GLU A 166 -11.02 2.41 -2.11
C GLU A 166 -9.81 2.36 -3.07
N SER A 167 -8.80 1.52 -2.82
CA SER A 167 -7.76 1.26 -3.84
C SER A 167 -8.23 0.10 -4.72
N GLY A 168 -8.23 0.31 -6.03
CA GLY A 168 -8.77 -0.66 -6.99
C GLY A 168 -8.75 -0.11 -8.40
N LEU A 169 -9.60 -0.65 -9.26
CA LEU A 169 -9.68 -0.31 -10.68
C LEU A 169 -10.30 1.07 -10.87
N ILE A 170 -11.33 1.42 -10.09
CA ILE A 170 -11.95 2.75 -10.12
C ILE A 170 -10.93 3.84 -9.77
N LYS A 171 -10.14 3.64 -8.72
CA LYS A 171 -9.06 4.57 -8.35
C LYS A 171 -7.98 4.64 -9.44
N MET A 172 -7.68 3.52 -10.10
CA MET A 172 -6.72 3.48 -11.20
C MET A 172 -7.20 4.32 -12.40
N LEU A 173 -8.49 4.26 -12.73
CA LEU A 173 -9.09 5.09 -13.79
C LEU A 173 -9.01 6.58 -13.45
N VAL A 174 -9.36 6.97 -12.22
CA VAL A 174 -9.46 8.38 -11.84
C VAL A 174 -8.10 9.00 -11.53
N ILE A 175 -7.34 8.39 -10.62
CA ILE A 175 -6.09 8.94 -10.10
C ILE A 175 -4.91 8.45 -10.93
N GLY A 176 -4.90 7.16 -11.30
CA GLY A 176 -3.82 6.56 -12.05
C GLY A 176 -3.67 7.20 -13.44
N LEU A 177 -4.70 7.07 -14.27
CA LEU A 177 -4.73 7.67 -15.61
C LEU A 177 -4.86 9.19 -15.58
N GLY A 178 -5.43 9.76 -14.53
CA GLY A 178 -5.52 11.22 -14.37
C GLY A 178 -4.19 11.92 -14.08
N LYS A 179 -3.10 11.17 -13.86
CA LYS A 179 -1.77 11.70 -13.50
C LYS A 179 -1.84 12.61 -12.27
N GLN A 180 -0.85 13.48 -12.09
CA GLN A 180 -0.83 14.42 -10.97
C GLN A 180 -2.08 15.31 -10.96
N LYS A 181 -2.50 15.84 -12.11
CA LYS A 181 -3.63 16.79 -12.20
C LYS A 181 -4.98 16.16 -11.82
N GLY A 182 -5.24 14.95 -12.26
CA GLY A 182 -6.43 14.18 -11.88
C GLY A 182 -6.40 13.73 -10.42
N ALA A 183 -5.21 13.38 -9.91
CA ALA A 183 -5.02 13.14 -8.47
C ALA A 183 -5.38 14.39 -7.65
N GLU A 184 -4.81 15.55 -7.97
CA GLU A 184 -5.12 16.82 -7.29
C GLU A 184 -6.62 17.14 -7.35
N THR A 185 -7.28 16.89 -8.49
CA THR A 185 -8.72 17.09 -8.63
C THR A 185 -9.52 16.20 -7.66
N ALA A 186 -9.21 14.91 -7.60
CA ALA A 186 -9.89 13.99 -6.68
C ALA A 186 -9.64 14.33 -5.20
N HIS A 187 -8.44 14.85 -4.89
CA HIS A 187 -8.02 15.24 -3.54
C HIS A 187 -8.43 16.66 -3.13
N ALA A 188 -8.96 17.48 -4.04
CA ALA A 188 -9.17 18.92 -3.84
C ALA A 188 -10.05 19.29 -2.64
N ARG A 189 -10.98 18.40 -2.22
CA ARG A 189 -11.85 18.62 -1.06
C ARG A 189 -11.50 17.77 0.16
N GLY A 190 -10.37 17.06 0.14
CA GLY A 190 -9.97 16.18 1.25
C GLY A 190 -10.49 14.74 1.14
N PHE A 191 -10.10 13.91 2.11
CA PHE A 191 -10.32 12.46 2.10
C PHE A 191 -11.75 12.02 2.44
N ASP A 192 -12.51 12.85 3.14
CA ASP A 192 -13.91 12.63 3.49
C ASP A 192 -14.81 12.60 2.25
N HIS A 193 -14.41 13.30 1.19
CA HIS A 193 -15.09 13.28 -0.11
C HIS A 193 -14.53 12.26 -1.11
N MET A 194 -13.41 11.60 -0.79
CA MET A 194 -12.64 10.79 -1.75
C MET A 194 -13.47 9.70 -2.42
N ALA A 195 -14.19 8.87 -1.64
CA ALA A 195 -14.99 7.77 -2.20
C ALA A 195 -16.07 8.30 -3.17
N ARG A 196 -16.71 9.43 -2.83
CA ARG A 196 -17.71 10.08 -3.68
C ARG A 196 -17.09 10.62 -4.96
N HIS A 197 -15.95 11.31 -4.86
CA HIS A 197 -15.24 11.82 -6.03
C HIS A 197 -14.78 10.70 -6.96
N LEU A 198 -14.27 9.60 -6.40
CA LEU A 198 -13.88 8.44 -7.19
C LEU A 198 -15.06 7.91 -8.00
N LEU A 199 -16.24 7.73 -7.39
CA LEU A 199 -17.44 7.24 -8.07
C LEU A 199 -17.97 8.23 -9.13
N ASP A 200 -18.02 9.52 -8.82
CA ASP A 200 -18.49 10.57 -9.75
C ASP A 200 -17.58 10.72 -10.97
N LEU A 201 -16.26 10.81 -10.74
CA LEU A 201 -15.26 10.95 -11.79
C LEU A 201 -15.19 9.69 -12.67
N SER A 202 -15.21 8.50 -12.07
CA SER A 202 -15.12 7.24 -12.83
C SER A 202 -16.36 6.97 -13.69
N ALA A 203 -17.56 7.26 -13.19
CA ALA A 203 -18.79 7.16 -13.99
C ALA A 203 -18.68 8.00 -15.27
N ALA A 204 -18.25 9.26 -15.12
CA ALA A 204 -18.14 10.18 -16.24
C ALA A 204 -17.01 9.81 -17.21
N LEU A 205 -15.91 9.22 -16.73
CA LEU A 205 -14.82 8.68 -17.56
C LEU A 205 -15.28 7.46 -18.37
N ILE A 206 -15.99 6.51 -17.74
CA ILE A 206 -16.51 5.30 -18.41
C ILE A 206 -17.50 5.66 -19.52
N GLU A 207 -18.30 6.70 -19.33
CA GLU A 207 -19.26 7.18 -20.34
C GLU A 207 -18.56 7.81 -21.58
N ARG A 208 -17.42 8.47 -21.37
CA ARG A 208 -16.78 9.34 -22.40
C ARG A 208 -15.60 8.72 -23.11
N LEU A 209 -14.92 7.77 -22.46
CA LEU A 209 -13.72 7.14 -22.98
C LEU A 209 -13.97 5.68 -23.29
N PRO A 210 -13.21 5.07 -24.21
CA PRO A 210 -13.37 3.66 -24.56
C PRO A 210 -12.76 2.74 -23.48
N VAL A 211 -13.19 2.88 -22.22
CA VAL A 211 -12.80 1.98 -21.14
C VAL A 211 -13.47 0.64 -21.37
N TRP A 212 -12.68 -0.38 -21.69
CA TRP A 212 -13.23 -1.70 -22.02
C TRP A 212 -13.45 -2.54 -20.75
N PHE A 213 -12.42 -2.68 -19.92
CA PHE A 213 -12.47 -3.45 -18.69
C PHE A 213 -11.26 -3.17 -17.80
N GLY A 214 -11.33 -3.58 -16.54
CA GLY A 214 -10.17 -3.62 -15.65
C GLY A 214 -9.81 -5.06 -15.25
N VAL A 215 -8.53 -5.32 -14.98
CA VAL A 215 -8.03 -6.56 -14.40
C VAL A 215 -7.63 -6.31 -12.96
N GLY A 216 -8.47 -6.78 -12.04
CA GLY A 216 -8.30 -6.67 -10.61
C GLY A 216 -7.50 -7.84 -10.04
N VAL A 217 -6.59 -7.55 -9.12
CA VAL A 217 -5.82 -8.55 -8.38
C VAL A 217 -6.17 -8.45 -6.89
N LEU A 218 -6.47 -9.60 -6.29
CA LEU A 218 -6.57 -9.78 -4.84
C LEU A 218 -5.33 -10.55 -4.39
N GLU A 219 -4.72 -10.11 -3.30
CA GLU A 219 -3.56 -10.76 -2.71
C GLU A 219 -3.89 -11.32 -1.34
N ASN A 220 -3.23 -12.42 -1.00
CA ASN A 220 -3.34 -13.02 0.33
C ASN A 220 -2.39 -12.32 1.33
N ALA A 221 -2.40 -12.82 2.56
CA ALA A 221 -1.60 -12.30 3.67
C ALA A 221 -0.08 -12.37 3.46
N TYR A 222 0.37 -13.13 2.46
CA TYR A 222 1.77 -13.41 2.15
C TYR A 222 2.26 -12.68 0.90
N ASP A 223 1.54 -11.63 0.47
CA ASP A 223 1.84 -10.85 -0.74
C ASP A 223 1.92 -11.77 -1.99
N GLN A 224 1.03 -12.77 -2.08
CA GLN A 224 0.88 -13.64 -3.24
C GLN A 224 -0.47 -13.38 -3.91
N THR A 225 -0.52 -13.54 -5.24
CA THR A 225 -1.76 -13.42 -6.02
C THR A 225 -2.77 -14.49 -5.58
N ALA A 226 -3.80 -14.09 -4.85
CA ALA A 226 -4.87 -14.99 -4.38
C ALA A 226 -5.94 -15.21 -5.45
N ARG A 227 -6.26 -14.16 -6.20
CA ARG A 227 -7.28 -14.20 -7.25
C ARG A 227 -7.07 -13.10 -8.28
N VAL A 228 -7.36 -13.43 -9.53
CA VAL A 228 -7.42 -12.49 -10.66
C VAL A 228 -8.85 -12.40 -11.14
N VAL A 229 -9.33 -11.19 -11.42
CA VAL A 229 -10.68 -10.94 -11.95
C VAL A 229 -10.62 -9.94 -13.09
N ALA A 230 -11.42 -10.13 -14.13
CA ALA A 230 -11.66 -9.11 -15.14
C ALA A 230 -13.07 -8.56 -14.95
N VAL A 231 -13.21 -7.24 -15.03
CA VAL A 231 -14.49 -6.56 -14.78
C VAL A 231 -14.79 -5.63 -15.94
N PRO A 232 -15.89 -5.85 -16.70
CA PRO A 232 -16.34 -4.90 -17.72
C PRO A 232 -16.53 -3.51 -17.13
N ALA A 233 -16.20 -2.46 -17.89
CA ALA A 233 -16.19 -1.09 -17.38
C ALA A 233 -17.53 -0.67 -16.74
N GLU A 234 -18.66 -0.99 -17.36
CA GLU A 234 -19.99 -0.66 -16.88
C GLU A 234 -20.39 -1.39 -15.57
N ARG A 235 -19.67 -2.46 -15.21
CA ARG A 235 -19.91 -3.22 -13.98
C ARG A 235 -18.93 -2.90 -12.86
N LEU A 236 -17.95 -2.02 -13.09
CA LEU A 236 -16.94 -1.70 -12.07
C LEU A 236 -17.55 -1.20 -10.76
N HIS A 237 -18.55 -0.33 -10.84
CA HIS A 237 -19.18 0.28 -9.66
C HIS A 237 -20.04 -0.72 -8.87
N GLU A 238 -20.51 -1.77 -9.54
CA GLU A 238 -21.29 -2.87 -8.95
C GLU A 238 -20.35 -3.91 -8.30
N VAL A 239 -19.28 -4.29 -9.00
CA VAL A 239 -18.45 -5.46 -8.66
C VAL A 239 -17.30 -5.12 -7.71
N GLU A 240 -16.62 -3.97 -7.89
CA GLU A 240 -15.46 -3.61 -7.08
C GLU A 240 -15.73 -3.56 -5.56
N PRO A 241 -16.89 -3.08 -5.07
CA PRO A 241 -17.19 -3.10 -3.64
C PRO A 241 -17.15 -4.48 -2.99
N ALA A 242 -17.65 -5.52 -3.68
CA ALA A 242 -17.61 -6.88 -3.18
C ALA A 242 -16.18 -7.44 -3.14
N LEU A 243 -15.39 -7.13 -4.18
CA LEU A 243 -13.97 -7.49 -4.24
C LEU A 243 -13.17 -6.80 -3.14
N LEU A 244 -13.47 -5.52 -2.83
CA LEU A 244 -12.83 -4.80 -1.73
C LEU A 244 -13.11 -5.46 -0.37
N ASN A 245 -14.33 -5.95 -0.16
CA ASN A 245 -14.68 -6.70 1.06
C ASN A 245 -13.95 -8.05 1.16
N GLU A 246 -13.67 -8.70 0.02
CA GLU A 246 -12.82 -9.88 -0.04
C GLU A 246 -11.36 -9.53 0.28
N ALA A 247 -10.81 -8.48 -0.33
CA ALA A 247 -9.47 -7.98 -0.06
C ALA A 247 -9.24 -7.67 1.43
N ARG A 248 -10.24 -7.08 2.12
CA ARG A 248 -10.20 -6.82 3.57
C ARG A 248 -10.02 -8.08 4.40
N ARG A 249 -10.62 -9.20 3.97
CA ARG A 249 -10.55 -10.49 4.68
C ARG A 249 -9.22 -11.20 4.47
N LEU A 250 -8.59 -11.01 3.32
CA LEU A 250 -7.31 -11.62 2.95
C LEU A 250 -6.08 -10.89 3.52
N MET A 251 -6.23 -9.61 3.87
CA MET A 251 -5.13 -8.77 4.36
C MET A 251 -4.57 -9.29 5.69
N PRO A 252 -3.23 -9.26 5.87
CA PRO A 252 -2.62 -9.73 7.11
C PRO A 252 -2.92 -8.74 8.25
N LYS A 253 -2.97 -9.25 9.50
CA LYS A 253 -3.25 -8.47 10.71
C LYS A 253 -2.39 -8.94 11.88
N ILE A 254 -2.18 -8.07 12.86
CA ILE A 254 -1.69 -8.48 14.19
C ILE A 254 -2.88 -9.14 14.92
N LEU A 255 -2.72 -10.39 15.33
CA LEU A 255 -3.79 -11.20 15.91
C LEU A 255 -3.92 -11.05 17.44
N VAL A 256 -2.86 -10.60 18.11
CA VAL A 256 -2.94 -10.21 19.53
C VAL A 256 -3.77 -8.93 19.68
N ARG A 257 -4.54 -8.86 20.76
CA ARG A 257 -5.45 -7.75 21.04
C ARG A 257 -4.73 -6.62 21.77
N ASP A 258 -5.12 -5.40 21.47
CA ASP A 258 -4.72 -4.18 22.19
C ASP A 258 -3.25 -4.14 22.68
N PRO A 259 -2.24 -4.15 21.78
CA PRO A 259 -0.85 -3.96 22.17
C PRO A 259 -0.63 -2.58 22.83
N ASP A 260 0.13 -2.55 23.92
CA ASP A 260 0.55 -1.31 24.56
C ASP A 260 1.59 -0.59 23.69
N VAL A 261 2.51 -1.36 23.10
CA VAL A 261 3.58 -0.86 22.23
C VAL A 261 3.71 -1.74 21.00
N LEU A 262 3.77 -1.11 19.83
CA LEU A 262 4.22 -1.72 18.58
C LEU A 262 5.58 -1.15 18.20
N VAL A 263 6.59 -2.01 18.12
CA VAL A 263 7.90 -1.70 17.55
C VAL A 263 7.90 -2.16 16.09
N VAL A 264 8.26 -1.27 15.17
CA VAL A 264 8.37 -1.54 13.74
C VAL A 264 9.82 -1.34 13.33
N ASP A 265 10.48 -2.41 12.89
CA ASP A 265 11.91 -2.33 12.55
C ASP A 265 12.14 -1.39 11.37
N GLU A 266 11.32 -1.47 10.32
CA GLU A 266 11.44 -0.63 9.12
C GLU A 266 10.10 -0.20 8.50
N ILE A 267 10.06 1.02 7.95
CA ILE A 267 8.95 1.53 7.14
C ILE A 267 9.42 2.02 5.78
N GLY A 268 8.52 2.06 4.79
CA GLY A 268 8.88 2.49 3.45
C GLY A 268 7.70 2.54 2.48
N LYS A 269 7.82 3.34 1.42
CA LYS A 269 6.81 3.46 0.37
C LYS A 269 6.59 2.17 -0.41
N ASP A 270 7.59 1.30 -0.42
CA ASP A 270 7.57 -0.06 -0.95
C ASP A 270 6.72 -1.00 -0.09
N ILE A 271 6.71 -0.81 1.25
CA ILE A 271 5.85 -1.56 2.18
C ILE A 271 4.40 -1.08 2.08
N SER A 272 4.17 0.22 2.17
CA SER A 272 2.82 0.82 2.14
C SER A 272 2.84 2.23 1.57
N GLY A 273 1.71 2.68 1.02
CA GLY A 273 1.57 4.03 0.47
C GLY A 273 1.90 5.15 1.45
N VAL A 274 1.74 4.91 2.74
CA VAL A 274 2.09 5.84 3.83
C VAL A 274 3.20 5.25 4.71
N GLY A 275 4.12 4.47 4.15
CA GLY A 275 5.30 3.95 4.87
C GLY A 275 5.04 2.67 5.65
N MET A 276 3.99 2.68 6.47
CA MET A 276 3.46 1.51 7.18
C MET A 276 1.95 1.45 7.02
N ASP A 277 1.37 0.25 6.92
CA ASP A 277 -0.06 0.10 6.68
C ASP A 277 -0.88 0.40 7.95
N PRO A 278 -1.67 1.49 7.98
CA PRO A 278 -2.50 1.82 9.14
C PRO A 278 -3.64 0.84 9.36
N ASN A 279 -3.97 -0.01 8.37
CA ASN A 279 -4.88 -1.13 8.58
C ASN A 279 -4.28 -2.23 9.47
N VAL A 280 -2.95 -2.23 9.65
CA VAL A 280 -2.21 -3.10 10.56
C VAL A 280 -1.92 -2.40 11.88
N THR A 281 -1.50 -1.12 11.84
CA THR A 281 -1.07 -0.39 13.05
C THR A 281 -2.19 0.34 13.78
N GLY A 282 -3.35 0.49 13.16
CA GLY A 282 -4.44 1.34 13.67
C GLY A 282 -4.15 2.84 13.66
N ARG A 283 -3.00 3.29 13.10
CA ARG A 283 -2.57 4.70 13.09
C ARG A 283 -2.85 5.38 11.75
N TYR A 284 -4.08 5.84 11.54
CA TYR A 284 -4.44 6.59 10.34
C TYR A 284 -3.94 8.04 10.39
N PRO A 285 -3.63 8.66 9.24
CA PRO A 285 -3.19 10.05 9.17
C PRO A 285 -4.29 11.09 9.47
N ASN A 286 -5.53 10.62 9.69
CA ASN A 286 -6.71 11.43 9.98
C ASN A 286 -7.71 10.60 10.84
N GLN A 287 -8.77 11.25 11.30
CA GLN A 287 -9.82 10.64 12.13
C GLN A 287 -11.01 10.08 11.33
N LEU A 288 -10.91 10.03 9.99
CA LEU A 288 -12.00 9.57 9.12
C LEU A 288 -12.18 8.05 9.12
N VAL A 289 -11.20 7.34 9.65
CA VAL A 289 -11.16 5.88 9.66
C VAL A 289 -11.11 5.39 11.11
N GLN A 290 -12.12 4.60 11.48
CA GLN A 290 -12.09 3.87 12.73
C GLN A 290 -11.16 2.64 12.57
N PRO A 291 -10.14 2.49 13.44
CA PRO A 291 -9.22 1.36 13.34
C PRO A 291 -9.83 0.07 13.91
N ASP A 292 -9.49 -1.07 13.28
CA ASP A 292 -9.86 -2.42 13.75
C ASP A 292 -9.05 -2.86 14.99
N ILE A 293 -7.90 -2.24 15.21
CA ILE A 293 -6.96 -2.54 16.30
C ILE A 293 -6.57 -1.25 17.01
N ARG A 294 -6.50 -1.29 18.34
CA ARG A 294 -5.97 -0.20 19.15
C ARG A 294 -4.54 -0.51 19.54
N ILE A 295 -3.62 0.39 19.22
CA ILE A 295 -2.22 0.30 19.66
C ILE A 295 -1.90 1.54 20.50
N GLY A 296 -1.36 1.32 21.70
CA GLY A 296 -1.04 2.38 22.66
C GLY A 296 0.02 3.35 22.13
N LYS A 297 1.20 2.82 21.80
CA LYS A 297 2.35 3.54 21.24
C LYS A 297 2.96 2.83 20.05
N VAL A 298 3.41 3.58 19.05
CA VAL A 298 4.15 3.05 17.90
C VAL A 298 5.57 3.62 17.88
N CYS A 299 6.56 2.74 17.87
CA CYS A 299 7.98 3.06 17.73
C CYS A 299 8.46 2.56 16.37
N VAL A 300 9.14 3.40 15.59
CA VAL A 300 9.69 3.02 14.27
C VAL A 300 11.21 3.20 14.28
N LEU A 301 11.94 2.18 13.85
CA LEU A 301 13.40 2.17 13.99
C LEU A 301 14.14 2.63 12.73
N ARG A 302 13.76 2.20 11.53
CA ARG A 302 14.49 2.49 10.28
C ARG A 302 13.58 2.81 9.08
N LEU A 303 14.19 3.33 8.02
CA LEU A 303 13.62 3.34 6.67
C LEU A 303 14.15 2.13 5.88
N THR A 304 13.33 1.54 5.02
CA THR A 304 13.83 0.58 4.01
C THR A 304 14.77 1.29 3.04
N GLU A 305 15.75 0.58 2.49
CA GLU A 305 16.61 1.15 1.44
C GLU A 305 15.79 1.52 0.19
N LYS A 306 14.80 0.69 -0.16
CA LYS A 306 13.95 0.87 -1.34
C LYS A 306 13.02 2.09 -1.28
N THR A 307 12.77 2.66 -0.10
CA THR A 307 11.98 3.90 0.00
C THR A 307 12.75 5.13 -0.48
N ASP A 308 14.07 5.01 -0.67
CA ASP A 308 14.94 6.07 -1.20
C ASP A 308 14.74 7.41 -0.46
N GLY A 309 14.72 7.31 0.87
CA GLY A 309 14.55 8.44 1.80
C GLY A 309 13.13 8.98 1.97
N ASN A 310 12.13 8.48 1.22
CA ASN A 310 10.75 8.92 1.41
C ASN A 310 10.17 8.36 2.72
N ALA A 311 10.15 9.20 3.75
CA ALA A 311 9.69 8.84 5.10
C ALA A 311 8.21 9.18 5.35
N ALA A 312 7.38 9.35 4.31
CA ALA A 312 5.95 9.57 4.54
C ALA A 312 5.37 8.35 5.27
N GLY A 313 4.89 8.57 6.49
CA GLY A 313 4.51 7.52 7.43
C GLY A 313 5.13 7.68 8.81
N VAL A 314 6.34 8.25 8.89
CA VAL A 314 7.06 8.42 10.16
C VAL A 314 6.26 9.26 11.17
N GLY A 315 5.50 10.25 10.67
CA GLY A 315 4.64 11.09 11.51
C GLY A 315 3.42 10.38 12.12
N LEU A 316 3.20 9.11 11.78
CA LEU A 316 2.17 8.25 12.39
C LEU A 316 2.71 7.45 13.58
N ALA A 317 4.02 7.48 13.82
CA ALA A 317 4.65 6.92 15.01
C ALA A 317 4.58 7.91 16.18
N ASP A 318 4.71 7.39 17.41
CA ASP A 318 4.91 8.20 18.61
C ASP A 318 6.40 8.50 18.84
N VAL A 319 7.28 7.56 18.46
CA VAL A 319 8.73 7.62 18.70
C VAL A 319 9.49 7.09 17.48
N THR A 320 10.63 7.70 17.17
CA THR A 320 11.59 7.25 16.15
C THR A 320 13.04 7.42 16.61
N THR A 321 13.99 7.12 15.74
CA THR A 321 15.44 7.11 16.04
C THR A 321 16.20 8.15 15.20
N ALA A 322 17.33 8.61 15.71
CA ALA A 322 18.24 9.50 14.98
C ALA A 322 18.76 8.86 13.69
N ALA A 323 18.96 7.53 13.69
CA ALA A 323 19.34 6.76 12.51
C ALA A 323 18.29 6.82 11.39
N LEU A 324 16.99 6.77 11.74
CA LEU A 324 15.90 6.96 10.78
C LEU A 324 15.90 8.41 10.26
N GLU A 325 15.94 9.39 11.17
CA GLU A 325 15.88 10.82 10.81
C GLU A 325 16.98 11.20 9.80
N ALA A 326 18.20 10.71 10.01
CA ALA A 326 19.35 10.97 9.15
C ALA A 326 19.16 10.49 7.69
N ARG A 327 18.22 9.57 7.44
CA ARG A 327 17.94 9.00 6.11
C ARG A 327 16.77 9.70 5.39
N ILE A 328 16.11 10.68 6.01
CA ILE A 328 14.91 11.31 5.45
C ILE A 328 15.25 12.29 4.31
N ASP A 329 14.68 12.03 3.13
CA ASP A 329 14.53 13.03 2.07
C ASP A 329 13.20 13.78 2.26
N ARG A 330 13.29 15.01 2.76
CA ARG A 330 12.13 15.85 3.05
C ARG A 330 11.39 16.27 1.77
N VAL A 331 12.08 16.49 0.66
CA VAL A 331 11.47 16.97 -0.59
C VAL A 331 10.52 15.90 -1.14
N LYS A 332 10.95 14.64 -1.15
CA LYS A 332 10.09 13.52 -1.57
C LYS A 332 8.85 13.35 -0.68
N GLY A 333 9.02 13.52 0.63
CA GLY A 333 7.90 13.52 1.57
C GLY A 333 6.93 14.68 1.30
N TYR A 334 7.43 15.89 1.12
CA TYR A 334 6.63 17.10 0.95
C TYR A 334 5.84 17.11 -0.35
N ALA A 335 6.45 16.70 -1.46
CA ALA A 335 5.75 16.56 -2.73
C ALA A 335 4.52 15.64 -2.59
N ASN A 336 4.67 14.51 -1.91
CA ASN A 336 3.55 13.59 -1.68
C ASN A 336 2.46 14.17 -0.77
N SER A 337 2.85 14.87 0.29
CA SER A 337 1.91 15.51 1.22
C SER A 337 1.15 16.67 0.60
N LEU A 338 1.79 17.45 -0.27
CA LEU A 338 1.14 18.55 -1.00
C LEU A 338 0.10 18.01 -1.99
N THR A 339 0.42 16.98 -2.77
CA THR A 339 -0.55 16.37 -3.69
C THR A 339 -1.72 15.71 -2.95
N SER A 340 -1.43 14.98 -1.88
CA SER A 340 -2.44 14.21 -1.15
C SER A 340 -3.17 15.01 -0.07
N THR A 341 -2.76 16.26 0.16
CA THR A 341 -3.22 17.14 1.26
C THR A 341 -3.05 16.54 2.67
N THR A 342 -2.15 15.56 2.84
CA THR A 342 -1.91 14.86 4.12
C THR A 342 -0.59 15.27 4.77
N MET A 343 -0.62 16.26 5.66
CA MET A 343 0.60 16.72 6.34
C MET A 343 0.97 15.87 7.57
N THR A 344 0.03 15.14 8.17
CA THR A 344 0.29 14.34 9.39
C THR A 344 1.39 13.30 9.17
N SER A 345 1.41 12.64 8.01
CA SER A 345 2.35 11.55 7.72
C SER A 345 3.81 11.98 7.59
N ILE A 346 4.10 13.27 7.43
CA ILE A 346 5.48 13.79 7.27
C ILE A 346 5.97 14.56 8.50
N LYS A 347 5.18 14.62 9.58
CA LYS A 347 5.65 15.17 10.85
C LYS A 347 6.77 14.29 11.41
N LEU A 348 7.65 14.88 12.19
CA LEU A 348 8.68 14.13 12.91
C LEU A 348 8.18 13.82 14.34
N PRO A 349 8.18 12.54 14.77
CA PRO A 349 7.82 12.16 16.13
C PRO A 349 8.99 12.44 17.10
N MET A 350 8.88 11.99 18.35
CA MET A 350 9.99 12.09 19.30
C MET A 350 11.19 11.28 18.78
N VAL A 351 12.32 11.93 18.53
CA VAL A 351 13.54 11.30 18.00
C VAL A 351 14.49 10.98 19.15
N LEU A 352 14.90 9.71 19.28
CA LEU A 352 15.84 9.26 20.30
C LEU A 352 17.18 8.85 19.68
N PRO A 353 18.30 8.98 20.42
CA PRO A 353 19.63 8.67 19.89
C PRO A 353 19.81 7.22 19.45
N THR A 354 19.14 6.27 20.11
CA THR A 354 19.34 4.81 19.91
C THR A 354 18.02 4.05 19.92
N ASP A 355 18.01 2.84 19.38
CA ASP A 355 16.83 1.97 19.36
C ASP A 355 16.37 1.62 20.78
N ARG A 356 17.33 1.32 21.67
CA ARG A 356 17.05 1.04 23.07
C ARG A 356 16.24 2.16 23.72
N LEU A 357 16.71 3.41 23.57
CA LEU A 357 16.04 4.57 24.16
C LEU A 357 14.67 4.83 23.50
N ALA A 358 14.55 4.61 22.19
CA ALA A 358 13.28 4.75 21.49
C ALA A 358 12.21 3.75 21.99
N ILE A 359 12.58 2.48 22.16
CA ILE A 359 11.69 1.44 22.68
C ILE A 359 11.33 1.73 24.15
N GLN A 360 12.31 2.11 24.98
CA GLN A 360 12.07 2.50 26.37
C GLN A 360 11.13 3.71 26.47
N ALA A 361 11.28 4.72 25.61
CA ALA A 361 10.38 5.88 25.57
C ALA A 361 8.94 5.48 25.20
N ALA A 362 8.78 4.55 24.26
CA ALA A 362 7.46 4.02 23.90
C ALA A 362 6.81 3.26 25.08
N ILE A 363 7.56 2.42 25.80
CA ILE A 363 7.07 1.72 26.99
C ILE A 363 6.76 2.70 28.12
N LYS A 364 7.67 3.62 28.45
CA LYS A 364 7.48 4.68 29.47
C LYS A 364 6.14 5.41 29.31
N THR A 365 5.74 5.66 28.06
CA THR A 365 4.60 6.50 27.72
C THR A 365 3.36 5.73 27.26
N CYS A 366 3.37 4.39 27.32
CA CYS A 366 2.23 3.57 26.90
C CYS A 366 1.07 3.60 27.90
N ASN A 367 1.28 4.16 29.09
CA ASN A 367 0.31 4.24 30.19
C ASN A 367 -0.17 2.86 30.69
N CYS A 368 0.65 1.83 30.51
CA CYS A 368 0.43 0.54 31.15
C CYS A 368 0.64 0.67 32.67
N PRO A 369 -0.26 0.13 33.53
CA PRO A 369 -0.13 0.23 34.99
C PRO A 369 1.17 -0.39 35.53
N ASP A 370 1.63 -1.47 34.91
CA ASP A 370 2.89 -2.13 35.24
C ASP A 370 3.74 -2.26 33.97
N LEU A 371 4.80 -1.45 33.88
CA LEU A 371 5.69 -1.42 32.72
C LEU A 371 6.45 -2.74 32.52
N ALA A 372 6.65 -3.55 33.56
CA ALA A 372 7.27 -4.88 33.43
C ALA A 372 6.32 -5.88 32.75
N GLN A 373 5.02 -5.60 32.72
CA GLN A 373 3.99 -6.41 32.05
C GLN A 373 3.51 -5.80 30.73
N ALA A 374 4.15 -4.73 30.25
CA ALA A 374 3.78 -4.06 29.01
C ALA A 374 3.63 -5.06 27.85
N ARG A 375 2.52 -4.96 27.13
CA ARG A 375 2.18 -5.82 25.99
C ARG A 375 2.87 -5.27 24.74
N VAL A 376 4.07 -5.77 24.48
CA VAL A 376 4.91 -5.29 23.38
C VAL A 376 4.83 -6.26 22.22
N VAL A 377 4.53 -5.74 21.03
CA VAL A 377 4.66 -6.46 19.76
C VAL A 377 5.78 -5.81 18.97
N ARG A 378 6.65 -6.62 18.38
CA ARG A 378 7.65 -6.17 17.42
C ARG A 378 7.43 -6.87 16.09
N ILE A 379 7.41 -6.11 15.01
CA ILE A 379 7.28 -6.59 13.63
C ILE A 379 8.45 -6.06 12.81
N ARG A 380 8.86 -6.82 11.80
CA ARG A 380 9.82 -6.29 10.81
C ARG A 380 9.21 -5.07 10.11
N ASN A 381 8.03 -5.26 9.52
CA ASN A 381 7.25 -4.22 8.86
C ASN A 381 5.80 -4.68 8.71
N THR A 382 4.90 -3.81 8.22
CA THR A 382 3.47 -4.15 8.07
C THR A 382 3.14 -5.03 6.87
N LEU A 383 4.11 -5.37 6.02
CA LEU A 383 3.95 -6.33 4.92
C LEU A 383 4.25 -7.75 5.38
N ASN A 384 5.20 -7.92 6.30
CA ASN A 384 5.63 -9.21 6.83
C ASN A 384 5.10 -9.43 8.25
N LEU A 385 3.90 -10.03 8.36
CA LEU A 385 3.26 -10.31 9.65
C LEU A 385 3.16 -11.81 9.98
N GLU A 386 3.66 -12.71 9.14
CA GLU A 386 3.69 -14.14 9.48
C GLU A 386 4.53 -14.40 10.73
N GLN A 387 5.69 -13.75 10.83
CA GLN A 387 6.57 -13.88 12.00
C GLN A 387 6.64 -12.54 12.72
N ILE A 388 6.25 -12.56 14.00
CA ILE A 388 6.29 -11.40 14.88
C ILE A 388 7.00 -11.80 16.17
N TRP A 389 7.41 -10.80 16.95
CA TRP A 389 7.92 -10.98 18.29
C TRP A 389 6.91 -10.41 19.28
N VAL A 390 6.66 -11.12 20.38
CA VAL A 390 5.72 -10.67 21.42
C VAL A 390 6.39 -10.71 22.79
N SER A 391 6.04 -9.78 23.68
CA SER A 391 6.49 -9.81 25.07
C SER A 391 6.03 -11.08 25.77
N GLU A 392 6.77 -11.51 26.80
CA GLU A 392 6.41 -12.68 27.60
C GLU A 392 4.98 -12.58 28.21
N SER A 393 4.50 -11.36 28.49
CA SER A 393 3.14 -11.11 28.97
C SER A 393 2.03 -11.46 27.97
N LEU A 394 2.36 -11.59 26.68
CA LEU A 394 1.43 -12.01 25.61
C LEU A 394 1.41 -13.51 25.36
N LEU A 395 2.35 -14.28 25.92
CA LEU A 395 2.45 -15.74 25.68
C LEU A 395 1.18 -16.53 26.02
N PRO A 396 0.47 -16.26 27.13
CA PRO A 396 -0.79 -16.95 27.41
C PRO A 396 -1.86 -16.74 26.33
N GLU A 397 -1.95 -15.53 25.77
CA GLU A 397 -2.89 -15.22 24.69
C GLU A 397 -2.50 -15.90 23.38
N VAL A 398 -1.20 -15.94 23.07
CA VAL A 398 -0.68 -16.65 21.90
C VAL A 398 -0.97 -18.14 21.99
N ALA A 399 -0.72 -18.77 23.15
CA ALA A 399 -0.97 -20.18 23.37
C ALA A 399 -2.46 -20.56 23.26
N ALA A 400 -3.37 -19.62 23.59
CA ALA A 400 -4.80 -19.82 23.49
C ALA A 400 -5.39 -19.60 22.08
N HIS A 401 -4.59 -19.08 21.13
CA HIS A 401 -5.09 -18.68 19.80
C HIS A 401 -4.73 -19.72 18.73
N GLU A 402 -5.75 -20.32 18.11
CA GLU A 402 -5.62 -21.41 17.11
C GLU A 402 -4.72 -21.09 15.89
N ARG A 403 -4.61 -19.80 15.53
CA ARG A 403 -3.78 -19.32 14.40
C ARG A 403 -2.44 -18.74 14.84
N MET A 404 -2.00 -18.95 16.07
CA MET A 404 -0.67 -18.53 16.51
C MET A 404 0.13 -19.69 17.10
N GLU A 405 1.44 -19.64 16.94
CA GLU A 405 2.36 -20.67 17.40
C GLU A 405 3.64 -20.03 17.93
N VAL A 406 4.03 -20.36 19.16
CA VAL A 406 5.29 -19.91 19.75
C VAL A 406 6.43 -20.74 19.15
N LEU A 407 7.42 -20.07 18.56
CA LEU A 407 8.53 -20.73 17.85
C LEU A 407 9.75 -20.98 18.73
N GLY A 408 9.84 -20.34 19.89
CA GLY A 408 10.98 -20.42 20.79
C GLY A 408 10.71 -19.75 22.14
N PRO A 409 11.65 -19.87 23.10
CA PRO A 409 11.51 -19.24 24.41
C PRO A 409 11.54 -17.71 24.30
N ALA A 410 11.01 -17.03 25.34
CA ALA A 410 11.17 -15.59 25.47
C ALA A 410 12.61 -15.24 25.91
N GLU A 411 13.30 -14.42 25.13
CA GLU A 411 14.68 -14.01 25.37
C GLU A 411 14.80 -12.49 25.51
N PRO A 412 15.79 -11.97 26.26
CA PRO A 412 16.04 -10.53 26.32
C PRO A 412 16.33 -9.95 24.94
N MET A 413 15.80 -8.76 24.64
CA MET A 413 16.17 -8.01 23.43
C MET A 413 17.68 -7.74 23.41
N ARG A 414 18.32 -8.00 22.27
CA ARG A 414 19.76 -7.83 22.08
C ARG A 414 20.06 -6.49 21.42
N PHE A 415 21.04 -5.78 21.95
CA PHE A 415 21.48 -4.49 21.43
C PHE A 415 23.00 -4.46 21.28
N THR A 416 23.49 -3.66 20.34
CA THR A 416 24.91 -3.32 20.22
C THR A 416 25.36 -2.45 21.41
N GLU A 417 26.68 -2.26 21.56
CA GLU A 417 27.22 -1.30 22.54
C GLU A 417 26.73 0.13 22.31
N ALA A 418 26.46 0.49 21.05
CA ALA A 418 25.86 1.78 20.67
C ALA A 418 24.36 1.87 20.97
N GLY A 419 23.73 0.80 21.45
CA GLY A 419 22.30 0.78 21.82
C GLY A 419 21.35 0.55 20.64
N ASP A 420 21.86 0.13 19.49
CA ASP A 420 21.05 -0.27 18.33
C ASP A 420 20.55 -1.70 18.49
N LEU A 421 19.30 -1.96 18.10
CA LEU A 421 18.68 -3.26 18.19
C LEU A 421 19.33 -4.21 17.17
N ILE A 422 19.69 -5.40 17.60
CA ILE A 422 20.18 -6.45 16.71
C ILE A 422 18.96 -7.14 16.09
N PHE A 423 18.82 -7.02 14.78
CA PHE A 423 17.75 -7.69 14.03
C PHE A 423 18.09 -9.18 13.88
N GLU A 424 17.11 -10.04 14.10
CA GLU A 424 17.22 -11.50 14.02
C GLU A 424 16.51 -12.02 12.76
#